data_AF-A0A0N4VYI4-F1
#
_entry.id   AF-A0A0N4VYI4-F1
#
_cell.length_a   1.000
_cell.length_b   1.000
_cell.length_c   1.000
_cell.angle_alpha   90.00
_cell.angle_beta   90.00
_cell.angle_gamma   90.00
#
_symmetry.space_group_name_H-M   'P 1'
#
loop_
_entity.id
_entity.type
_entity.pdbx_description
1 polymer ?
#
loop_
_entity_poly.entity_id
_entity_poly.type
_entity_poly.pdbx_seq_one_letter_code
_entity_poly.pdbx_strand_id
1 'polypeptide(L)'
;MRNEKAYHEQLTVSEITNACFEPGCQMVKCDPRNGKYMACCLLFRGDVVPKDINSAIAVIKTKRAIQFVDWCPTGFKVGINYQPPTVVPNGDLAKLQRAVCMLSNTTAIQVGQ
;
A
#
# COMPACT_ATOMS: atom_id res chain seq x y z
N MET A 1 -10.31 2.97 7.54
CA MET A 1 -11.64 3.21 6.96
C MET A 1 -12.62 3.36 8.12
N ARG A 2 -13.45 4.40 8.15
CA ARG A 2 -14.49 4.56 9.19
C ARG A 2 -15.66 3.60 8.93
N ASN A 3 -16.37 3.21 10.00
CA ASN A 3 -17.47 2.24 9.97
C ASN A 3 -18.47 2.45 8.82
N GLU A 4 -18.94 3.68 8.61
CA GLU A 4 -19.97 3.99 7.60
C GLU A 4 -19.59 3.64 6.16
N LYS A 5 -18.30 3.76 5.80
CA LYS A 5 -17.84 3.44 4.44
C LYS A 5 -17.57 1.95 4.24
N ALA A 6 -17.22 1.23 5.31
CA ALA A 6 -16.79 -0.17 5.21
C ALA A 6 -17.96 -1.17 4.99
N TYR A 7 -19.20 -0.80 5.35
CA TYR A 7 -20.36 -1.67 5.15
C TYR A 7 -20.86 -1.73 3.71
N HIS A 8 -20.53 -0.73 2.88
CA HIS A 8 -21.03 -0.63 1.51
C HIS A 8 -20.03 -1.07 0.44
N GLU A 9 -18.73 -1.13 0.76
CA GLU A 9 -17.69 -1.38 -0.24
C GLU A 9 -16.57 -2.26 0.35
N GLN A 10 -16.49 -3.52 -0.11
CA GLN A 10 -15.35 -4.38 0.22
C GLN A 10 -14.21 -4.08 -0.75
N LEU A 11 -13.20 -3.37 -0.28
CA LEU A 11 -12.03 -3.04 -1.09
C LEU A 11 -11.29 -4.31 -1.55
N THR A 12 -11.03 -4.39 -2.84
CA THR A 12 -10.25 -5.43 -3.52
C THR A 12 -8.75 -5.28 -3.23
N VAL A 13 -7.98 -6.34 -3.50
CA VAL A 13 -6.51 -6.30 -3.41
C VAL A 13 -5.92 -5.20 -4.29
N SER A 14 -6.49 -5.00 -5.49
CA SER A 14 -6.05 -3.93 -6.40
C SER A 14 -6.28 -2.55 -5.80
N GLU A 15 -7.47 -2.27 -5.27
CA GLU A 15 -7.80 -0.96 -4.70
C GLU A 15 -6.93 -0.62 -3.49
N ILE A 16 -6.75 -1.54 -2.54
CA ILE A 16 -5.91 -1.29 -1.37
C ILE A 16 -4.43 -1.15 -1.75
N THR A 17 -3.95 -1.85 -2.78
CA THR A 17 -2.58 -1.73 -3.30
C THR A 17 -2.37 -0.37 -3.96
N ASN A 18 -3.35 0.09 -4.75
CA ASN A 18 -3.32 1.42 -5.36
C ASN A 18 -3.31 2.52 -4.31
N ALA A 19 -4.13 2.39 -3.26
CA ALA A 19 -4.21 3.35 -2.17
C ALA A 19 -2.85 3.59 -1.47
N CYS A 20 -1.98 2.58 -1.38
CA CYS A 20 -0.63 2.76 -0.80
C CYS A 20 0.23 3.82 -1.53
N PHE A 21 -0.04 4.06 -2.81
CA PHE A 21 0.70 5.03 -3.63
C PHE A 21 -0.02 6.38 -3.76
N GLU A 22 -1.18 6.55 -3.13
CA GLU A 22 -1.90 7.82 -3.10
C GLU A 22 -1.34 8.72 -1.98
N PRO A 23 -1.03 10.00 -2.25
CA PRO A 23 -0.46 10.92 -1.25
C PRO A 23 -1.30 11.02 0.03
N GLY A 24 -2.63 10.92 -0.08
CA GLY A 24 -3.55 10.99 1.06
C GLY A 24 -3.49 9.80 2.02
N CYS A 25 -2.79 8.73 1.66
CA CYS A 25 -2.62 7.53 2.49
C CYS A 25 -1.21 7.41 3.08
N GLN A 26 -0.38 8.43 2.93
CA GLN A 26 0.99 8.43 3.42
C GLN A 26 1.09 8.94 4.85
N MET A 27 1.97 8.32 5.63
CA MET A 27 2.21 8.68 7.03
C MET A 27 3.29 9.76 7.21
N VAL A 28 3.87 10.25 6.11
CA VAL A 28 4.87 11.32 6.10
C VAL A 28 4.44 12.36 5.07
N LYS A 29 4.57 13.64 5.42
CA LYS A 29 4.30 14.74 4.50
C LYS A 29 5.48 14.91 3.54
N CYS A 30 5.47 14.15 2.45
CA CYS A 30 6.36 14.34 1.30
C CYS A 30 5.61 13.96 0.02
N ASP A 31 6.14 14.37 -1.14
CA ASP A 31 5.61 13.95 -2.43
C ASP A 31 6.57 12.93 -3.07
N PRO A 32 6.24 11.62 -3.06
CA PRO A 32 7.11 10.59 -3.63
C PRO A 32 7.37 10.74 -5.12
N ARG A 33 6.54 11.52 -5.84
CA ARG A 33 6.71 11.80 -7.27
C ARG A 33 7.93 12.67 -7.54
N ASN A 34 8.41 13.40 -6.52
CA ASN A 34 9.63 14.21 -6.57
C ASN A 34 10.89 13.40 -6.21
N GLY A 35 10.76 12.09 -6.01
CA GLY A 35 11.87 11.20 -5.70
C GLY A 35 11.83 9.90 -6.49
N LYS A 36 12.72 8.99 -6.13
CA LYS A 36 12.76 7.63 -6.66
C LYS A 36 12.69 6.64 -5.51
N TYR A 37 11.95 5.56 -5.74
CA TYR A 37 11.90 4.42 -4.83
C TYR A 37 13.19 3.61 -4.93
N MET A 38 13.82 3.37 -3.80
CA MET A 38 14.92 2.42 -3.65
C MET A 38 14.40 1.02 -3.30
N ALA A 39 13.30 0.94 -2.54
CA ALA A 39 12.65 -0.31 -2.17
C ALA A 39 11.19 -0.08 -1.77
N CYS A 40 10.33 -1.06 -2.00
CA CYS A 40 8.93 -1.12 -1.57
C CYS A 40 8.60 -2.50 -1.03
N CYS A 41 8.12 -2.59 0.22
CA CYS A 41 7.61 -3.81 0.83
C CYS A 41 6.11 -3.67 1.04
N LEU A 42 5.31 -4.54 0.42
CA LEU A 42 3.86 -4.63 0.62
C LEU A 42 3.54 -5.77 1.59
N LEU A 43 3.01 -5.43 2.76
CA LEU A 43 2.68 -6.34 3.84
C LEU A 43 1.17 -6.49 3.92
N PHE A 44 0.65 -7.53 3.27
CA PHE A 44 -0.77 -7.83 3.24
C PHE A 44 -1.21 -8.61 4.48
N ARG A 45 -2.46 -8.37 4.87
CA ARG A 45 -3.13 -9.09 5.94
C ARG A 45 -4.57 -9.45 5.54
N GLY A 46 -5.02 -10.66 5.91
CA GLY A 46 -6.39 -11.14 5.76
C GLY A 46 -6.64 -11.93 4.48
N ASP A 47 -7.87 -11.88 3.98
CA ASP A 47 -8.33 -12.59 2.79
C ASP A 47 -7.70 -11.99 1.52
N VAL A 48 -6.55 -12.53 1.13
CA VAL A 48 -5.74 -12.05 0.01
C VAL A 48 -5.15 -13.24 -0.74
N VAL A 49 -5.32 -13.25 -2.05
CA VAL A 49 -4.78 -14.29 -2.94
C VAL A 49 -3.47 -13.80 -3.58
N PRO A 50 -2.37 -14.57 -3.55
CA PRO A 50 -1.08 -14.16 -4.12
C PRO A 50 -1.14 -13.75 -5.60
N LYS A 51 -2.01 -14.39 -6.39
CA LYS A 51 -2.24 -14.04 -7.80
C LYS A 51 -2.71 -12.60 -7.95
N ASP A 52 -3.67 -12.18 -7.14
CA ASP A 52 -4.26 -10.84 -7.22
C ASP A 52 -3.26 -9.77 -6.78
N ILE A 53 -2.38 -10.08 -5.81
CA ILE A 53 -1.27 -9.20 -5.44
C ILE A 53 -0.33 -9.00 -6.62
N ASN A 54 0.08 -10.09 -7.30
CA ASN A 54 0.98 -10.00 -8.44
C ASN A 54 0.35 -9.19 -9.59
N SER A 55 -0.94 -9.39 -9.86
CA SER A 55 -1.69 -8.60 -10.84
C SER A 55 -1.75 -7.12 -10.46
N ALA A 56 -2.02 -6.79 -9.19
CA ALA A 56 -2.04 -5.42 -8.71
C ALA A 56 -0.66 -4.75 -8.83
N ILE A 57 0.42 -5.44 -8.44
CA ILE A 57 1.80 -4.94 -8.57
C ILE A 57 2.18 -4.71 -10.03
N ALA A 58 1.77 -5.60 -10.94
CA ALA A 58 2.01 -5.42 -12.36
C ALA A 58 1.38 -4.11 -12.88
N VAL A 59 0.15 -3.80 -12.46
CA VAL A 59 -0.51 -2.52 -12.78
C VAL A 59 0.23 -1.34 -12.15
N ILE A 60 0.67 -1.45 -10.90
CA ILE A 60 1.46 -0.41 -10.22
C ILE A 60 2.73 -0.06 -10.99
N LYS A 61 3.45 -1.08 -11.49
CA LYS A 61 4.69 -0.89 -12.25
C LYS A 61 4.53 -0.14 -13.57
N THR A 62 3.32 -0.07 -14.13
CA THR A 62 3.08 0.70 -15.37
C THR A 62 2.81 2.18 -15.11
N LYS A 63 2.56 2.58 -13.85
CA LYS A 63 2.27 3.97 -13.51
C LYS A 63 3.53 4.83 -13.55
N ARG A 64 3.54 5.85 -14.43
CA ARG A 64 4.67 6.78 -14.61
C ARG A 64 5.11 7.51 -13.34
N ALA A 65 4.18 7.74 -12.42
CA ALA A 65 4.42 8.40 -11.14
C ALA A 65 5.24 7.54 -10.15
N ILE A 66 5.41 6.24 -10.43
CA ILE A 66 6.09 5.28 -9.56
C ILE A 66 7.41 4.93 -10.23
N GLN A 67 8.46 5.65 -9.84
CA GLN A 67 9.78 5.49 -10.43
C GLN A 67 10.73 4.84 -9.44
N PHE A 68 11.33 3.73 -9.84
CA PHE A 68 12.43 3.11 -9.09
C PHE A 68 13.77 3.64 -9.58
N VAL A 69 14.78 3.54 -8.72
CA VAL A 69 16.19 3.67 -9.11
C VAL A 69 16.57 2.60 -10.14
N ASP A 70 17.51 2.93 -11.02
CA ASP A 70 17.95 2.09 -12.15
C ASP A 70 18.57 0.76 -11.70
N TRP A 71 19.28 0.75 -10.58
CA TRP A 71 19.86 -0.45 -9.98
C TRP A 71 18.82 -1.33 -9.22
N CYS A 72 17.55 -0.93 -9.13
CA CYS A 72 16.49 -1.71 -8.48
C CYS A 72 15.19 -1.79 -9.31
N PRO A 73 15.21 -2.41 -10.50
CA PRO A 73 14.05 -2.43 -11.41
C PRO A 73 12.85 -3.25 -10.86
N THR A 74 13.09 -4.16 -9.92
CA THR A 74 12.07 -5.07 -9.34
C THR A 74 11.97 -4.91 -7.82
N GLY A 75 12.09 -3.69 -7.30
CA GLY A 75 12.17 -3.38 -5.86
C GLY A 75 10.93 -3.64 -5.00
N PHE A 76 10.04 -4.57 -5.39
CA PHE A 76 8.89 -4.98 -4.61
C PHE A 76 9.15 -6.28 -3.84
N LYS A 77 8.94 -6.24 -2.53
CA LYS A 77 8.86 -7.43 -1.66
C LYS A 77 7.45 -7.58 -1.12
N VAL A 78 6.96 -8.81 -1.04
CA VAL A 78 5.60 -9.12 -0.60
C VAL A 78 5.64 -10.00 0.64
N GLY A 79 4.88 -9.62 1.67
CA GLY A 79 4.59 -10.45 2.83
C GLY A 79 3.07 -10.64 2.96
N ILE A 80 2.64 -11.83 3.40
CA ILE A 80 1.22 -12.15 3.57
C ILE A 80 1.02 -12.78 4.95
N ASN A 81 0.06 -12.23 5.71
CA ASN A 81 -0.48 -12.84 6.91
C ASN A 81 -1.97 -13.13 6.69
N TYR A 82 -2.38 -14.40 6.66
CA TYR A 82 -3.77 -14.77 6.36
C TYR A 82 -4.76 -14.47 7.49
N GLN A 83 -4.31 -14.12 8.69
CA GLN A 83 -5.22 -13.68 9.75
C GLN A 83 -5.82 -12.31 9.39
N PRO A 84 -7.15 -12.11 9.49
CA PRO A 84 -7.75 -10.80 9.25
C PRO A 84 -7.22 -9.70 10.17
N PRO A 85 -7.24 -8.42 9.74
CA PRO A 85 -6.98 -7.29 10.63
C PRO A 85 -7.91 -7.29 11.86
N THR A 86 -7.33 -7.11 13.04
CA THR A 86 -8.09 -6.92 14.28
C THR A 86 -8.34 -5.44 14.52
N VAL A 87 -9.48 -5.12 15.16
CA VAL A 87 -9.82 -3.77 15.59
C VAL A 87 -10.03 -3.76 17.09
N VAL A 88 -9.68 -2.64 17.72
CA VAL A 88 -9.93 -2.42 19.15
C VAL A 88 -11.44 -2.21 19.34
N PRO A 89 -12.09 -2.88 20.32
CA PRO A 89 -13.49 -2.60 20.66
C PRO A 89 -13.70 -1.10 20.94
N ASN A 90 -14.78 -0.52 20.41
CA ASN A 90 -15.09 0.91 20.49
C ASN A 90 -14.07 1.85 19.82
N GLY A 91 -13.17 1.32 18.97
CA GLY A 91 -12.28 2.13 18.16
C GLY A 91 -12.94 2.68 16.89
N ASP A 92 -12.27 3.64 16.25
CA ASP A 92 -12.79 4.35 15.06
C ASP A 92 -12.66 3.57 13.74
N LEU A 93 -12.02 2.39 13.77
CA LEU A 93 -11.73 1.59 12.61
C LEU A 93 -12.73 0.45 12.44
N ALA A 94 -13.24 0.32 11.22
CA ALA A 94 -14.11 -0.78 10.84
C ALA A 94 -13.37 -2.12 10.77
N LYS A 95 -14.08 -3.20 11.05
CA LYS A 95 -13.61 -4.56 10.72
C LYS A 95 -13.45 -4.69 9.21
N LEU A 96 -12.30 -5.17 8.78
CA LEU A 96 -11.98 -5.36 7.36
C LEU A 96 -11.58 -6.82 7.12
N GLN A 97 -11.90 -7.33 5.94
CA GLN A 97 -11.47 -8.68 5.53
C GLN A 97 -10.00 -8.71 5.11
N ARG A 98 -9.47 -7.56 4.65
CA ARG A 98 -8.10 -7.42 4.17
C ARG A 98 -7.56 -6.02 4.39
N ALA A 99 -6.24 -5.91 4.52
CA ALA A 99 -5.52 -4.64 4.59
C ALA A 99 -4.11 -4.83 4.03
N VAL A 100 -3.44 -3.72 3.72
CA VAL A 100 -2.04 -3.70 3.32
C VAL A 100 -1.32 -2.54 4.00
N CYS A 101 -0.07 -2.79 4.40
CA CYS A 101 0.85 -1.76 4.85
C CYS A 101 2.02 -1.73 3.87
N MET A 102 2.37 -0.55 3.36
CA MET A 102 3.55 -0.36 2.54
C MET A 102 4.67 0.25 3.38
N LEU A 103 5.84 -0.40 3.35
CA LEU A 103 7.09 0.18 3.82
C LEU A 103 7.94 0.50 2.59
N SER A 104 8.14 1.78 2.31
CA SER A 104 8.92 2.21 1.15
C SER A 104 10.11 3.06 1.56
N ASN A 105 11.25 2.83 0.92
CA ASN A 105 12.41 3.71 0.99
C ASN A 105 12.42 4.56 -0.29
N THR A 106 12.22 5.87 -0.15
CA THR A 106 12.17 6.83 -1.27
C THR A 106 13.07 8.03 -0.97
N THR A 107 13.74 8.54 -2.00
CA THR A 107 14.56 9.76 -1.87
C THR A 107 13.70 11.00 -1.59
N ALA A 108 12.39 10.94 -1.80
CA ALA A 108 11.47 12.04 -1.50
C ALA A 108 11.35 12.37 0.00
N ILE A 109 11.87 11.52 0.89
CA ILE A 109 11.87 11.78 2.34
C ILE A 109 12.90 12.84 2.77
N GLN A 110 13.79 13.28 1.88
CA GLN A 110 14.83 14.26 2.21
C GLN A 110 14.23 15.50 2.89
N VAL A 111 14.71 15.78 4.09
CA VAL A 111 14.31 16.95 4.88
C VAL A 111 15.04 18.16 4.32
N GLY A 112 14.35 18.98 3.53
CA GLY A 112 14.91 20.23 3.01
C GLY A 112 14.26 20.76 1.76
N GLN A 113 13.09 21.39 1.91
CA GLN A 113 12.71 22.63 1.24
C GLN A 113 11.90 23.49 2.20
#